data_AF-A0A9D7WHT1-F1
#
_entry.id   AF-A0A9D7WHT1-F1
#
_cell.length_a   1.000
_cell.length_b   1.000
_cell.length_c   1.000
_cell.angle_alpha   90.00
_cell.angle_beta   90.00
_cell.angle_gamma   90.00
#
_symmetry.space_group_name_H-M   'P 1'
#
loop_
_entity.id
_entity.type
_entity.pdbx_description
1 polymer ?
#
loop_
_entity_poly.entity_id
_entity_poly.type
_entity_poly.pdbx_seq_one_letter_code
_entity_poly.pdbx_strand_id
1 'polypeptide(L)'
;MISTFKNLTKKKIAGLALIIVIIIAFGFGGFGGGFNTSNQNNIAKINSTKISTQNYVDYLNQSGLSNQVIKNNIDNGIIEELLSALVSTTLLDLEINDLGLSVSKEIIAEKIMSNKNFIDDKGNFQRTLYEKFLLTNNSSALAFEIKLKNDELQKQLFT
;
A
#
# COMPACT_ATOMS: atom_id res chain seq x y z
N MET A 1 8.00 0.23 -56.20
CA MET A 1 6.74 0.30 -55.41
C MET A 1 6.45 1.73 -54.95
N ILE A 2 6.26 2.68 -55.88
CA ILE A 2 5.92 4.10 -55.57
C ILE A 2 4.64 4.55 -56.32
N SER A 3 4.04 3.68 -57.15
CA SER A 3 2.87 4.01 -57.96
C SER A 3 1.55 4.09 -57.20
N THR A 4 1.49 3.63 -55.94
CA THR A 4 0.24 3.62 -55.15
C THR A 4 -0.19 5.02 -54.68
N PHE A 5 0.70 6.01 -54.70
CA PHE A 5 0.41 7.37 -54.21
C PHE A 5 -0.10 8.34 -55.27
N LYS A 6 -0.09 7.98 -56.56
CA LYS A 6 -0.35 8.93 -57.67
C LYS A 6 -1.84 9.25 -57.89
N ASN A 7 -2.76 8.49 -57.28
CA ASN A 7 -4.22 8.63 -57.42
C ASN A 7 -4.94 9.11 -56.15
N LEU A 8 -4.21 9.59 -55.14
CA LEU A 8 -4.79 10.11 -53.92
C LEU A 8 -5.20 11.58 -54.12
N THR A 9 -6.51 11.83 -54.21
CA THR A 9 -7.04 13.20 -54.27
C THR A 9 -6.75 13.95 -52.97
N LYS A 10 -6.60 15.29 -53.03
CA LYS A 10 -6.29 16.14 -51.86
C LYS A 10 -7.23 15.87 -50.67
N LYS A 11 -8.50 15.53 -50.92
CA LYS A 11 -9.50 15.16 -49.90
C LYS A 11 -9.16 13.85 -49.17
N LYS A 12 -8.64 12.84 -49.87
CA LYS A 12 -8.22 11.56 -49.26
C LYS A 12 -6.95 11.72 -48.43
N ILE A 13 -6.01 12.56 -48.87
CA ILE A 13 -4.80 12.90 -48.11
C ILE A 13 -5.16 13.67 -46.83
N ALA A 14 -6.06 14.66 -46.93
CA ALA A 14 -6.56 15.39 -45.77
C ALA A 14 -7.29 14.48 -44.77
N GLY A 15 -8.12 13.56 -45.25
CA GLY A 15 -8.78 12.56 -44.41
C GLY A 15 -7.78 11.64 -43.69
N LEU A 16 -6.75 11.16 -44.38
CA LEU A 16 -5.72 10.33 -43.78
C LEU A 16 -4.89 11.08 -42.73
N ALA A 17 -4.53 12.34 -43.00
CA ALA A 17 -3.82 13.19 -42.05
C ALA A 17 -4.64 13.44 -40.78
N LEU A 18 -5.96 13.65 -40.93
CA LEU A 18 -6.87 13.84 -39.81
C LEU A 18 -6.96 12.58 -38.93
N ILE A 19 -7.02 11.39 -39.54
CA ILE A 19 -6.99 10.12 -38.82
C ILE A 19 -5.68 9.95 -38.03
N ILE A 20 -4.53 10.30 -38.61
CA ILE A 20 -3.23 10.23 -37.93
C ILE A 20 -3.19 11.18 -36.72
N VAL A 21 -3.71 12.40 -36.85
CA VAL A 21 -3.79 13.37 -35.74
C VAL A 21 -4.67 12.85 -34.61
N ILE A 22 -5.81 12.24 -34.94
CA ILE A 22 -6.68 11.59 -33.94
C ILE A 22 -5.91 10.45 -33.25
N ILE A 23 -5.25 9.57 -33.99
CA ILE A 23 -4.48 8.46 -33.40
C ILE A 23 -3.37 8.99 -32.47
N ILE A 24 -2.70 10.09 -32.80
CA ILE A 24 -1.68 10.69 -31.93
C ILE A 24 -2.33 11.30 -30.68
N ALA A 25 -3.41 12.07 -30.85
CA ALA A 25 -4.11 12.70 -29.74
C ALA A 25 -4.70 11.68 -28.76
N PHE A 26 -5.27 10.58 -29.25
CA PHE A 26 -5.86 9.52 -28.43
C PHE A 26 -4.87 8.42 -28.02
N GLY A 27 -3.82 8.19 -28.81
CA GLY A 27 -2.78 7.20 -28.53
C GLY A 27 -1.79 7.67 -27.46
N PHE A 28 -1.46 8.97 -27.43
CA PHE A 28 -0.65 9.58 -26.37
C PHE A 28 -1.48 10.24 -25.26
N GLY A 29 -2.69 10.71 -25.55
CA GLY A 29 -3.57 11.41 -24.61
C GLY A 29 -4.76 10.59 -24.11
N GLY A 30 -4.64 9.25 -24.08
CA GLY A 30 -5.71 8.28 -23.80
C GLY A 30 -6.81 8.75 -22.84
N PHE A 31 -8.06 8.44 -23.20
CA PHE A 31 -9.32 8.79 -22.50
C PHE A 31 -9.43 8.15 -21.09
N GLY A 32 -8.49 8.48 -20.20
CA GLY A 32 -8.47 7.98 -18.83
C GLY A 32 -7.13 8.10 -18.10
N GLY A 33 -6.01 8.37 -18.78
CA GLY A 33 -4.68 8.36 -18.15
C GLY A 33 -4.20 9.72 -17.61
N GLY A 34 -4.66 10.83 -18.18
CA GLY A 34 -4.12 12.17 -17.92
C GLY A 34 -4.73 12.93 -16.75
N PHE A 35 -5.73 12.37 -16.06
CA PHE A 35 -6.55 13.10 -15.08
C PHE A 35 -6.31 12.74 -13.60
N ASN A 36 -5.32 11.89 -13.28
CA ASN A 36 -5.16 11.36 -11.91
C ASN A 36 -3.88 11.74 -11.17
N THR A 37 -3.15 12.79 -11.54
CA THR A 37 -1.79 13.00 -10.98
C THR A 37 -1.40 14.43 -10.61
N SER A 38 -2.29 15.22 -10.00
CA SER A 38 -1.83 16.48 -9.39
C SER A 38 -2.48 16.91 -8.07
N ASN A 39 -3.44 16.16 -7.53
CA ASN A 39 -4.02 16.52 -6.25
C ASN A 39 -4.11 15.32 -5.31
N GLN A 40 -2.95 14.81 -4.89
CA GLN A 40 -2.90 14.03 -3.65
C GLN A 40 -3.22 15.01 -2.51
N ASN A 41 -4.51 15.15 -2.20
CA ASN A 41 -4.97 15.94 -1.07
C ASN A 41 -4.25 15.40 0.18
N ASN A 42 -3.44 16.26 0.80
CA ASN A 42 -2.75 15.92 2.03
C ASN A 42 -3.68 16.25 3.19
N ILE A 43 -3.87 15.28 4.09
CA ILE A 43 -4.76 15.42 5.24
C ILE A 43 -3.99 15.74 6.52
N ALA A 44 -2.70 15.39 6.56
CA ALA A 44 -1.79 15.73 7.65
C ALA A 44 -0.34 15.86 7.15
N LYS A 45 0.51 16.51 7.94
CA LYS A 45 1.94 16.66 7.67
C LYS A 45 2.71 16.58 9.00
N ILE A 46 3.73 15.73 9.04
CA ILE A 46 4.66 15.56 10.17
C ILE A 46 6.05 15.94 9.65
N ASN A 47 6.63 17.03 10.14
CA ASN A 47 7.89 17.58 9.63
C ASN A 47 7.89 17.74 8.09
N SER A 48 8.71 17.00 7.35
CA SER A 48 8.75 16.98 5.88
C SER A 48 7.83 15.90 5.25
N THR A 49 7.32 14.96 6.06
CA THR A 49 6.50 13.83 5.63
C THR A 49 5.03 14.24 5.51
N LYS A 50 4.43 13.97 4.35
CA LYS A 50 3.02 14.26 4.08
C LYS A 50 2.20 12.97 4.15
N ILE A 51 1.05 13.03 4.80
CA ILE A 51 0.06 11.96 4.83
C ILE A 51 -1.05 12.36 3.87
N SER A 52 -1.19 11.60 2.78
CA SER A 52 -2.23 11.82 1.77
C SER A 52 -3.54 11.15 2.13
N THR A 53 -4.62 11.55 1.46
CA THR A 53 -5.91 10.83 1.54
C THR A 53 -5.75 9.35 1.16
N GLN A 54 -4.87 9.01 0.22
CA GLN A 54 -4.63 7.62 -0.17
C GLN A 54 -4.02 6.82 0.99
N ASN A 55 -3.04 7.39 1.70
CA ASN A 55 -2.46 6.72 2.87
C ASN A 55 -3.50 6.41 3.93
N TYR A 56 -4.47 7.31 4.11
CA TYR A 56 -5.58 7.10 5.03
C TYR A 56 -6.53 5.99 4.55
N VAL A 57 -6.93 6.00 3.28
CA VAL A 57 -7.76 4.92 2.72
C VAL A 57 -7.05 3.56 2.83
N ASP A 58 -5.74 3.52 2.56
CA ASP A 58 -4.94 2.29 2.70
C ASP A 58 -4.88 1.82 4.16
N TYR A 59 -4.72 2.75 5.11
CA TYR A 59 -4.77 2.44 6.55
C TYR A 59 -6.14 1.90 6.98
N LEU A 60 -7.23 2.51 6.51
CA LEU A 60 -8.60 2.02 6.77
C LEU A 60 -8.79 0.59 6.27
N ASN A 61 -8.33 0.29 5.05
CA ASN A 61 -8.40 -1.06 4.49
C ASN A 61 -7.57 -2.08 5.29
N GLN A 62 -6.45 -1.65 5.87
CA GLN A 62 -5.58 -2.49 6.70
C GLN A 62 -6.09 -2.66 8.14
N SER A 63 -6.91 -1.74 8.64
CA SER A 63 -7.47 -1.79 10.00
C SER A 63 -8.33 -3.03 10.27
N GLY A 64 -8.82 -3.69 9.22
CA GLY A 64 -9.74 -4.82 9.31
C GLY A 64 -11.16 -4.43 9.74
N LEU A 65 -11.45 -3.13 9.89
CA LEU A 65 -12.78 -2.63 10.18
C LEU A 65 -13.68 -2.76 8.94
N SER A 66 -14.90 -3.25 9.14
CA SER A 66 -15.88 -3.30 8.06
C SER A 66 -16.42 -1.89 7.77
N ASN A 67 -16.78 -1.65 6.51
CA ASN A 67 -17.41 -0.38 6.11
C ASN A 67 -18.69 -0.07 6.91
N GLN A 68 -19.40 -1.10 7.37
CA GLN A 68 -20.59 -0.95 8.21
C GLN A 68 -20.23 -0.42 9.60
N VAL A 69 -19.18 -0.96 10.23
CA VAL A 69 -18.69 -0.49 11.54
C VAL A 69 -18.25 0.96 11.45
N ILE A 70 -17.48 1.31 10.40
CA ILE A 70 -17.05 2.70 10.18
C ILE A 70 -18.27 3.60 10.01
N LYS A 71 -19.19 3.26 9.10
CA LYS A 71 -20.38 4.06 8.81
C LYS A 71 -21.26 4.30 10.03
N ASN A 72 -21.45 3.28 10.87
CA ASN A 72 -22.31 3.37 12.06
C ASN A 72 -21.67 4.20 13.20
N ASN A 73 -20.38 4.51 13.11
CA ASN A 73 -19.63 5.23 14.15
C ASN A 73 -19.04 6.56 13.66
N ILE A 74 -19.43 7.04 12.48
CA ILE A 74 -18.99 8.35 11.96
C ILE A 74 -19.32 9.46 12.96
N ASP A 75 -20.55 9.48 13.49
CA ASP A 75 -20.99 10.49 14.46
C ASP A 75 -20.32 10.32 15.84
N ASN A 76 -19.71 9.15 16.09
CA ASN A 76 -18.96 8.85 17.32
C ASN A 76 -17.46 9.20 17.20
N GLY A 77 -17.02 9.82 16.10
CA GLY A 77 -15.64 10.28 15.94
C GLY A 77 -14.65 9.20 15.51
N ILE A 78 -15.12 8.08 14.93
CA ILE A 78 -14.23 6.99 14.49
C ILE A 78 -13.23 7.45 13.41
N ILE A 79 -13.59 8.47 12.64
CA ILE A 79 -12.73 9.01 11.57
C ILE A 79 -11.52 9.72 12.19
N GLU A 80 -11.74 10.53 13.22
CA GLU A 80 -10.73 11.25 13.96
C GLU A 80 -9.82 10.30 14.74
N GLU A 81 -10.39 9.25 15.34
CA GLU A 81 -9.64 8.20 16.03
C GLU A 81 -8.69 7.47 15.07
N LEU A 82 -9.19 7.01 13.93
CA LEU A 82 -8.39 6.30 12.92
C LEU A 82 -7.33 7.21 12.29
N LEU A 83 -7.65 8.49 12.07
CA LEU A 83 -6.67 9.46 11.58
C LEU A 83 -5.57 9.71 12.63
N SER A 84 -5.95 9.85 13.90
CA SER A 84 -5.00 10.04 15.00
C SER A 84 -4.09 8.83 15.17
N ALA A 85 -4.64 7.63 15.01
CA ALA A 85 -3.86 6.39 15.02
C ALA A 85 -2.85 6.34 13.87
N LEU A 86 -3.28 6.67 12.64
CA LEU A 86 -2.37 6.75 11.48
C LEU A 86 -1.26 7.79 11.66
N VAL A 87 -1.59 8.98 12.17
CA VAL A 87 -0.59 10.03 12.45
C VAL A 87 0.40 9.53 13.50
N SER A 88 -0.08 8.89 14.57
CA SER A 88 0.76 8.35 15.63
C SER A 88 1.69 7.25 15.13
N THR A 89 1.17 6.29 14.35
CA THR A 89 2.02 5.21 13.78
C THR A 89 3.06 5.78 12.82
N THR A 90 2.67 6.75 11.99
CA THR A 90 3.61 7.41 11.07
C THR A 90 4.70 8.15 11.83
N LEU A 91 4.36 8.81 12.95
CA LEU A 91 5.35 9.49 13.80
C LEU A 91 6.36 8.50 14.38
N LEU A 92 5.89 7.36 14.93
CA LEU A 92 6.76 6.32 15.47
C LEU A 92 7.69 5.75 14.39
N ASP A 93 7.16 5.49 13.19
CA ASP A 93 7.95 4.99 12.06
C ASP A 93 9.04 5.99 11.63
N LEU A 94 8.74 7.30 11.67
CA LEU A 94 9.74 8.33 11.38
C LEU A 94 10.85 8.36 12.44
N GLU A 95 10.51 8.23 13.71
CA GLU A 95 11.49 8.20 14.80
C GLU A 95 12.39 6.96 14.72
N ILE A 96 11.81 5.79 14.45
CA ILE A 96 12.55 4.53 14.21
C ILE A 96 13.57 4.71 13.08
N ASN A 97 13.17 5.38 12.00
CA ASN A 97 14.05 5.65 10.86
C ASN A 97 15.14 6.69 11.20
N ASP A 98 14.81 7.75 11.96
CA ASP A 98 15.76 8.79 12.37
C ASP A 98 16.87 8.22 13.28
N LEU A 99 16.48 7.35 14.22
CA LEU A 99 17.39 6.62 15.10
C LEU A 99 18.15 5.49 14.39
N GLY A 100 17.80 5.16 13.15
CA GLY A 100 18.43 4.08 12.38
C GLY A 100 18.19 2.69 12.98
N LEU A 101 17.08 2.49 13.69
CA LEU A 101 16.75 1.20 14.30
C LEU A 101 16.49 0.16 13.23
N SER A 102 17.00 -1.05 13.44
CA SER A 102 16.82 -2.16 12.51
C SER A 102 16.74 -3.48 13.25
N VAL A 103 16.00 -4.42 12.67
CA VAL A 103 15.86 -5.79 13.19
C VAL A 103 16.29 -6.74 12.09
N SER A 104 17.19 -7.67 12.43
CA SER A 104 17.71 -8.65 11.49
C SER A 104 16.72 -9.79 11.26
N LYS A 105 16.88 -10.53 10.16
CA LYS A 105 16.00 -11.66 9.83
C LYS A 105 16.12 -12.79 10.85
N GLU A 106 17.30 -12.95 11.43
CA GLU A 106 17.60 -13.97 12.44
C GLU A 106 16.80 -13.72 13.71
N ILE A 107 16.68 -12.47 14.16
CA ILE A 107 15.84 -12.09 15.31
C ILE A 107 14.37 -12.40 15.02
N ILE A 108 13.87 -12.07 13.83
CA ILE A 108 12.50 -12.39 13.42
C ILE A 108 12.28 -13.91 13.42
N ALA A 109 13.21 -14.68 12.85
CA ALA A 109 13.14 -16.14 12.82
C ALA A 109 13.14 -16.71 14.25
N GLU A 110 13.99 -16.22 15.14
CA GLU A 110 14.03 -16.62 16.55
C GLU A 110 12.70 -16.35 17.26
N LYS A 111 12.10 -15.17 17.03
CA LYS A 111 10.77 -14.83 17.59
C LYS A 111 9.66 -15.73 17.07
N ILE A 112 9.70 -16.12 15.80
CA ILE A 112 8.74 -17.08 15.25
C ILE A 112 8.98 -18.45 15.88
N MET A 113 10.22 -18.92 15.91
CA MET A 113 10.55 -20.25 16.43
C MET A 113 10.29 -20.40 17.94
N SER A 114 10.42 -19.32 18.70
CA SER A 114 10.15 -19.30 20.15
C SER A 114 8.69 -19.03 20.50
N ASN A 115 7.81 -18.80 19.52
CA ASN A 115 6.41 -18.52 19.77
C ASN A 115 5.68 -19.80 20.22
N LYS A 116 5.05 -19.73 21.40
CA LYS A 116 4.30 -20.84 22.00
C LYS A 116 3.21 -21.43 21.11
N ASN A 117 2.63 -20.63 20.22
CA ASN A 117 1.59 -21.09 19.29
C ASN A 117 2.14 -22.01 18.19
N PHE A 118 3.45 -22.00 17.96
CA PHE A 118 4.11 -22.73 16.89
C PHE A 118 5.01 -23.85 17.44
N ILE A 119 4.87 -24.19 18.72
CA ILE A 119 5.67 -25.19 19.42
C ILE A 119 4.80 -26.41 19.75
N ASP A 120 5.36 -27.62 19.65
CA ASP A 120 4.70 -28.86 20.08
C ASP A 120 4.81 -29.12 21.59
N ASP A 121 4.15 -30.17 22.06
CA ASP A 121 4.20 -30.61 23.46
C ASP A 121 5.61 -30.99 23.95
N LYS A 122 6.58 -31.14 23.02
CA LYS A 122 7.98 -31.46 23.30
C LYS A 122 8.89 -30.22 23.27
N GLY A 123 8.34 -29.03 23.03
CA GLY A 123 9.10 -27.78 22.99
C GLY A 123 9.75 -27.46 21.64
N ASN A 124 9.46 -28.21 20.57
CA ASN A 124 10.06 -27.99 19.25
C ASN A 124 9.13 -27.19 18.32
N PHE A 125 9.73 -26.31 17.52
CA PHE A 125 9.00 -25.57 16.50
C PHE A 125 8.39 -26.53 15.45
N GLN A 126 7.10 -26.36 15.20
CA GLN A 126 6.34 -27.09 14.20
C GLN A 126 5.86 -26.15 13.10
N ARG A 127 6.44 -26.31 11.91
CA ARG A 127 6.07 -25.54 10.72
C ARG A 127 4.58 -25.66 10.38
N THR A 128 3.97 -26.82 10.61
CA THR A 128 2.54 -27.07 10.36
C THR A 128 1.64 -26.23 11.26
N LEU A 129 2.01 -25.97 12.51
CA LEU A 129 1.28 -25.09 13.42
C LEU A 129 1.37 -23.63 12.96
N TYR A 130 2.56 -23.21 12.54
CA TYR A 130 2.78 -21.88 11.97
C TYR A 130 1.95 -21.66 10.69
N GLU A 131 1.99 -22.59 9.74
CA GLU A 131 1.22 -22.48 8.50
C GLU A 131 -0.29 -22.51 8.75
N LYS A 132 -0.75 -23.37 9.67
CA LYS A 132 -2.17 -23.38 10.09
C LYS A 132 -2.58 -22.05 10.70
N PHE A 133 -1.73 -21.45 11.54
CA PHE A 133 -1.98 -20.13 12.12
C PHE A 133 -2.11 -19.06 11.02
N LEU A 134 -1.19 -19.01 10.06
CA LEU A 134 -1.24 -18.06 8.95
C LEU A 134 -2.55 -18.19 8.15
N LEU A 135 -2.95 -19.41 7.81
CA LEU A 135 -4.19 -19.68 7.09
C LEU A 135 -5.44 -19.28 7.88
N THR A 136 -5.46 -19.60 9.18
CA THR A 136 -6.60 -19.29 10.06
C THR A 136 -6.77 -17.77 10.23
N ASN A 137 -5.67 -17.02 10.19
CA ASN A 137 -5.67 -15.57 10.30
C ASN A 137 -5.67 -14.85 8.94
N ASN A 138 -5.86 -15.57 7.82
CA ASN A 138 -5.85 -15.03 6.46
C ASN A 138 -4.63 -14.11 6.19
N SER A 139 -3.45 -14.52 6.66
CA SER A 139 -2.21 -13.75 6.57
C SER A 139 -1.15 -14.51 5.79
N SER A 140 -0.30 -13.78 5.07
CA SER A 140 0.88 -14.36 4.42
C SER A 140 2.08 -14.36 5.38
N ALA A 141 3.06 -15.23 5.13
CA ALA A 141 4.30 -15.24 5.90
C ALA A 141 4.99 -13.86 5.87
N LEU A 142 5.08 -13.25 4.69
CA LEU A 142 5.67 -11.92 4.52
C LEU A 142 4.93 -10.85 5.33
N ALA A 143 3.60 -10.81 5.27
CA ALA A 143 2.80 -9.83 6.02
C ALA A 143 2.97 -10.01 7.53
N PHE A 144 3.00 -11.26 8.00
CA PHE A 144 3.23 -11.57 9.40
C PHE A 144 4.64 -11.20 9.87
N GLU A 145 5.67 -11.49 9.08
CA GLU A 145 7.06 -11.13 9.37
C GLU A 145 7.26 -9.60 9.42
N ILE A 146 6.65 -8.86 8.47
CA ILE A 146 6.68 -7.39 8.48
C ILE A 146 6.01 -6.85 9.74
N LYS A 147 4.84 -7.39 10.12
CA LYS A 147 4.16 -7.00 11.35
C LYS A 147 5.04 -7.24 12.58
N LEU A 148 5.61 -8.44 12.69
CA LEU A 148 6.50 -8.80 13.80
C LEU A 148 7.74 -7.92 13.87
N LYS A 149 8.30 -7.54 12.71
CA LYS A 149 9.41 -6.59 12.62
C LYS A 149 9.01 -5.21 13.13
N ASN A 150 7.87 -4.68 12.69
CA ASN A 150 7.40 -3.35 13.11
C ASN A 150 7.11 -3.32 14.61
N ASP A 151 6.45 -4.36 15.13
CA ASP A 151 6.19 -4.51 16.56
C ASP A 151 7.49 -4.53 17.39
N GLU A 152 8.56 -5.14 16.86
CA GLU A 152 9.85 -5.19 17.55
C GLU A 152 10.57 -3.84 17.53
N LEU A 153 10.57 -3.16 16.38
CA LEU A 153 11.16 -1.83 16.25
C LEU A 153 10.47 -0.83 17.19
N GLN A 154 9.14 -0.89 17.28
CA GLN A 154 8.40 -0.03 18.22
C GLN A 154 8.76 -0.32 19.67
N LYS A 155 8.98 -1.58 20.07
CA LYS A 155 9.42 -1.90 21.43
C LYS A 155 10.80 -1.33 21.75
N GLN A 156 11.72 -1.40 20.80
CA GLN A 156 13.07 -0.83 20.96
C GLN A 156 13.02 0.68 21.16
N LEU A 157 12.03 1.37 20.58
CA LEU A 157 11.87 2.81 20.75
C LEU A 157 11.65 3.26 22.21
N PHE A 158 11.04 2.39 23.03
CA PHE A 158 10.68 2.69 24.42
C PHE A 158 11.56 1.99 25.45
N THR A 159 12.67 1.38 25.01
CA THR A 159 13.63 0.68 25.89
C THR A 159 14.88 1.54 26.07
#